data_AF-A0A813MP89-F1
#
_entry.id   AF-A0A813MP89-F1
#
_cell.length_a   1.000
_cell.length_b   1.000
_cell.length_c   1.000
_cell.angle_alpha   90.00
_cell.angle_beta   90.00
_cell.angle_gamma   90.00
#
_symmetry.space_group_name_H-M   'P 1'
#
loop_
_entity.id
_entity.type
_entity.pdbx_description
1 polymer ?
#
loop_
_entity_poly.entity_id
_entity_poly.type
_entity_poly.pdbx_seq_one_letter_code
_entity_poly.pdbx_strand_id
1 'polypeptide(L)'
;MTSHHESGTEAYASNQRMEQLKLCFKRMMDAPDHRIILFGGDLNMRERELREIGNIPSGICDLWIETGKQKECTYTWDMSINTNNYFPNENNRPRARFDRLYFRKSLKNDIKFQPIYFEVKGLEIIPSIQRYCSDHWAIQACFNI
;
A
#
# COMPACT_ATOMS: atom_id res chain seq x y z
N MET A 1 -2.44 11.95 -3.10
CA MET A 1 -1.60 12.16 -1.89
C MET A 1 -0.62 11.00 -1.80
N THR A 2 0.61 11.24 -1.37
CA THR A 2 1.56 10.16 -1.10
C THR A 2 2.33 10.40 0.19
N SER A 3 2.81 9.32 0.80
CA SER A 3 3.63 9.35 2.02
C SER A 3 4.50 8.11 2.08
N HIS A 4 5.64 8.23 2.77
CA HIS A 4 6.42 7.11 3.28
C HIS A 4 6.30 7.16 4.81
N HIS A 5 5.60 6.20 5.41
CA HIS A 5 5.34 6.18 6.86
C HIS A 5 6.53 5.62 7.63
N GLU A 6 6.56 5.92 8.93
CA GLU A 6 7.59 5.48 9.86
C GLU A 6 7.91 3.99 9.69
N SER A 7 9.16 3.70 9.34
CA SER A 7 9.68 2.36 9.13
C SER A 7 10.11 1.72 10.46
N GLY A 8 10.46 0.43 10.42
CA GLY A 8 10.89 -0.29 11.62
C GLY A 8 9.75 -1.00 12.35
N THR A 9 10.15 -1.88 13.26
CA THR A 9 9.26 -2.79 14.02
C THR A 9 9.11 -2.41 15.48
N GLU A 10 9.85 -1.41 15.93
CA GLU A 10 9.85 -0.90 17.29
C GLU A 10 8.46 -0.37 17.66
N ALA A 11 8.08 -0.51 18.94
CA ALA A 11 6.78 -0.06 19.42
C ALA A 11 6.54 1.45 19.18
N TYR A 12 7.59 2.27 19.32
CA TYR A 12 7.51 3.70 19.01
C TYR A 12 7.20 3.94 17.53
N ALA A 13 7.91 3.25 16.62
CA ALA A 13 7.67 3.38 15.18
C ALA A 13 6.27 2.91 14.79
N SER A 14 5.80 1.80 15.37
CA SER A 14 4.43 1.31 15.22
C SER A 14 3.40 2.37 15.61
N ASN A 15 3.60 3.05 16.74
CA ASN A 15 2.70 4.12 17.19
C ASN A 15 2.71 5.31 16.21
N GLN A 16 3.88 5.77 15.78
CA GLN A 16 3.98 6.88 14.82
C GLN A 16 3.32 6.55 13.49
N ARG A 17 3.58 5.36 12.95
CA ARG A 17 2.97 4.90 11.70
C ARG A 17 1.44 4.83 11.77
N MET A 18 0.89 4.37 12.89
CA MET A 18 -0.55 4.35 13.14
C MET A 18 -1.15 5.76 13.19
N GLU A 19 -0.52 6.70 13.88
CA GLU A 19 -0.98 8.10 13.94
C GLU A 19 -0.87 8.80 12.59
N GLN A 20 0.20 8.55 11.83
CA GLN A 20 0.37 9.03 10.46
C GLN A 20 -0.78 8.54 9.56
N LEU A 21 -1.15 7.25 9.65
CA LEU A 21 -2.26 6.70 8.87
C LEU A 21 -3.62 7.29 9.26
N LYS A 22 -3.91 7.45 10.55
CA LYS A 22 -5.11 8.14 11.02
C LYS A 22 -5.21 9.55 10.44
N LEU A 23 -4.11 10.30 10.44
CA LEU A 23 -4.05 11.65 9.88
C LEU A 23 -4.31 11.64 8.37
N CYS A 24 -3.72 10.70 7.63
CA CYS A 24 -3.95 10.55 6.19
C CYS A 24 -5.41 10.20 5.88
N PHE A 25 -6.02 9.26 6.60
CA PHE A 25 -7.44 8.95 6.45
C PHE A 25 -8.34 10.14 6.78
N LYS A 26 -8.04 10.88 7.86
CA LYS A 26 -8.74 12.13 8.17
C LYS A 26 -8.66 13.13 7.02
N ARG A 27 -7.48 13.34 6.44
CA ARG A 27 -7.30 14.21 5.26
C ARG A 27 -8.08 13.73 4.03
N MET A 28 -8.20 12.42 3.82
CA MET A 28 -9.03 11.88 2.75
C MET A 28 -10.52 12.21 2.97
N MET A 29 -11.00 12.08 4.20
CA MET A 29 -12.39 12.36 4.55
C MET A 29 -12.73 13.86 4.51
N ASP A 30 -11.83 14.71 5.03
CA ASP A 30 -12.00 16.16 5.08
C ASP A 30 -11.83 16.83 3.69
N ALA A 31 -11.43 16.08 2.66
CA ALA A 31 -11.27 16.60 1.31
C ALA A 31 -12.63 16.91 0.66
N PRO A 32 -12.71 17.91 -0.25
CA PRO A 32 -13.97 18.33 -0.85
C PRO A 32 -14.77 17.19 -1.49
N ASP A 33 -16.08 17.16 -1.23
CA ASP A 33 -16.98 16.07 -1.63
C ASP A 33 -17.05 15.79 -3.14
N HIS A 34 -16.74 16.79 -3.97
CA HIS A 34 -16.75 16.68 -5.43
C HIS A 34 -15.44 16.10 -6.01
N ARG A 35 -14.55 15.58 -5.16
CA ARG A 35 -13.25 15.05 -5.58
C ARG A 35 -13.12 13.57 -5.25
N ILE A 36 -12.61 12.82 -6.22
CA ILE A 36 -11.98 11.53 -5.97
C ILE A 36 -10.64 11.79 -5.29
N ILE A 37 -10.36 11.05 -4.24
CA ILE A 37 -9.10 11.15 -3.51
C ILE A 37 -8.36 9.83 -3.65
N LEU A 38 -7.10 9.90 -4.09
CA LEU A 38 -6.15 8.80 -4.07
C LEU A 38 -5.08 9.07 -3.01
N PHE A 39 -4.77 8.07 -2.19
CA PHE A 39 -3.70 8.13 -1.20
C PHE A 39 -2.95 6.81 -1.16
N GLY A 40 -1.62 6.85 -1.26
CA GLY A 40 -0.82 5.63 -1.14
C GLY A 40 0.67 5.92 -1.07
N GLY A 41 1.46 4.86 -1.11
CA GLY A 41 2.92 4.89 -0.96
C GLY A 41 3.36 3.74 -0.09
N ASP A 42 4.60 3.80 0.39
CA ASP A 42 5.11 2.86 1.39
C ASP A 42 4.57 3.24 2.77
N LEU A 43 3.53 2.54 3.20
CA LEU A 43 2.88 2.83 4.46
C LEU A 43 3.49 2.05 5.62
N ASN A 44 4.42 1.13 5.36
CA ASN A 44 5.00 0.23 6.37
C ASN A 44 3.95 -0.50 7.24
N MET A 45 2.67 -0.52 6.85
CA MET A 45 1.56 -0.91 7.72
C MET A 45 1.42 -2.42 7.83
N ARG A 46 1.23 -2.91 9.06
CA ARG A 46 0.85 -4.30 9.32
C ARG A 46 -0.66 -4.40 9.54
N GLU A 47 -1.22 -5.57 9.24
CA GLU A 47 -2.66 -5.82 9.41
C GLU A 47 -3.11 -5.71 10.88
N ARG A 48 -2.23 -6.00 11.84
CA ARG A 48 -2.52 -5.83 13.27
C ARG A 48 -2.73 -4.36 13.64
N GLU A 49 -1.82 -3.49 13.19
CA GLU A 49 -1.88 -2.05 13.42
C GLU A 49 -3.13 -1.43 12.77
N LEU A 50 -3.48 -1.89 11.56
CA LEU A 50 -4.70 -1.44 10.89
C LEU A 50 -5.94 -1.77 11.74
N ARG A 51 -6.01 -2.96 12.36
CA ARG A 51 -7.09 -3.32 13.29
C ARG A 51 -7.08 -2.47 14.55
N GLU A 52 -5.91 -2.20 15.12
CA GLU A 52 -5.75 -1.40 16.34
C GLU A 52 -6.26 0.04 16.17
N ILE A 53 -6.13 0.62 14.97
CA ILE A 53 -6.67 1.97 14.69
C ILE A 53 -8.14 1.98 14.25
N GLY A 54 -8.84 0.83 14.30
CA GLY A 54 -10.26 0.74 13.94
C GLY A 54 -10.54 0.35 12.48
N ASN A 55 -9.56 -0.21 11.78
CA ASN A 55 -9.61 -0.55 10.34
C ASN A 55 -9.73 0.69 9.43
N ILE A 56 -9.99 0.44 8.14
CA ILE A 56 -10.20 1.48 7.14
C ILE A 56 -11.57 2.14 7.41
N PRO A 57 -11.64 3.48 7.51
CA PRO A 57 -12.90 4.19 7.71
C PRO A 57 -13.92 3.96 6.60
N SER A 58 -15.21 4.00 6.94
CA SER A 58 -16.29 3.95 5.95
C SER A 58 -16.14 5.05 4.90
N GLY A 59 -16.31 4.69 3.63
CA GLY A 59 -16.14 5.59 2.48
C GLY A 59 -14.72 5.61 1.88
N ILE A 60 -13.74 5.03 2.57
CA ILE A 60 -12.40 4.78 2.02
C ILE A 60 -12.27 3.30 1.68
N CYS A 61 -11.70 3.01 0.52
CA CYS A 61 -11.48 1.67 0.01
C CYS A 61 -9.98 1.39 -0.14
N ASP A 62 -9.55 0.17 0.16
CA ASP A 62 -8.23 -0.36 -0.21
C ASP A 62 -8.30 -0.91 -1.63
N LEU A 63 -7.44 -0.42 -2.52
CA LEU A 63 -7.54 -0.74 -3.94
C LEU A 63 -7.30 -2.22 -4.22
N TRP A 64 -6.31 -2.85 -3.56
CA TRP A 64 -6.05 -4.28 -3.74
C TRP A 64 -7.25 -5.11 -3.29
N ILE A 65 -7.96 -4.65 -2.24
CA ILE A 65 -9.20 -5.28 -1.79
C ILE A 65 -10.31 -5.14 -2.82
N GLU A 66 -10.54 -3.93 -3.32
CA GLU A 66 -11.60 -3.62 -4.29
C GLU A 66 -11.38 -4.31 -5.64
N THR A 67 -10.14 -4.54 -6.05
CA THR A 67 -9.81 -5.25 -7.29
C THR A 67 -9.69 -6.77 -7.10
N GLY A 68 -10.26 -7.32 -6.02
CA GLY A 68 -10.46 -8.75 -5.85
C GLY A 68 -9.38 -9.49 -5.06
N LYS A 69 -8.45 -8.80 -4.38
CA LYS A 69 -7.43 -9.41 -3.49
C LYS A 69 -6.57 -10.47 -4.17
N GLN A 70 -6.12 -10.21 -5.40
CA GLN A 70 -5.30 -11.17 -6.15
C GLN A 70 -4.04 -11.55 -5.37
N LYS A 71 -3.79 -12.86 -5.24
CA LYS A 71 -2.74 -13.39 -4.37
C LYS A 71 -1.35 -13.00 -4.87
N GLU A 72 -1.20 -13.00 -6.19
CA GLU A 72 -0.01 -12.67 -6.96
C GLU A 72 0.48 -11.25 -6.68
N CYS A 73 -0.43 -10.36 -6.25
CA CYS A 73 -0.14 -8.95 -5.98
C CYS A 73 -0.28 -8.60 -4.49
N THR A 74 -0.23 -9.60 -3.59
CA THR A 74 -0.44 -9.38 -2.15
C THR A 74 0.76 -8.70 -1.49
N TYR A 75 1.96 -9.17 -1.77
CA TYR A 75 3.18 -8.68 -1.11
C TYR A 75 3.92 -7.75 -2.04
N THR A 76 4.18 -6.53 -1.56
CA THR A 76 4.94 -5.51 -2.28
C THR A 76 6.38 -5.45 -1.79
N TRP A 77 6.66 -6.12 -0.67
CA TRP A 77 8.00 -6.37 -0.17
C TRP A 77 8.09 -7.85 0.24
N ASP A 78 8.96 -8.60 -0.42
CA ASP A 78 9.03 -10.06 -0.27
C ASP A 78 10.48 -10.54 -0.35
N MET A 79 11.11 -10.78 0.79
CA MET A 79 12.51 -11.26 0.84
C MET A 79 12.66 -12.72 0.41
N SER A 80 11.56 -13.48 0.26
CA SER A 80 11.63 -14.85 -0.28
C SER A 80 11.93 -14.86 -1.78
N ILE A 81 11.61 -13.78 -2.48
CA ILE A 81 11.83 -13.62 -3.92
C ILE A 81 12.87 -12.53 -4.19
N ASN A 82 12.73 -11.37 -3.56
CA ASN A 82 13.63 -10.24 -3.76
C ASN A 82 14.95 -10.44 -3.00
N THR A 83 16.06 -10.47 -3.74
CA THR A 83 17.40 -10.74 -3.22
C THR A 83 18.26 -9.49 -3.03
N ASN A 84 17.70 -8.29 -3.20
CA ASN A 84 18.46 -7.05 -3.07
C ASN A 84 19.01 -6.85 -1.65
N ASN A 85 18.27 -7.33 -0.65
CA ASN A 85 18.62 -7.26 0.76
C ASN A 85 18.89 -8.65 1.32
N TYR A 86 19.91 -8.76 2.17
CA TYR A 86 20.26 -9.99 2.86
C TYR A 86 19.36 -10.21 4.08
N PHE A 87 18.91 -11.46 4.29
CA PHE A 87 18.24 -11.87 5.51
C PHE A 87 18.90 -13.13 6.08
N PRO A 88 19.31 -13.14 7.36
CA PRO A 88 20.09 -14.26 7.92
C PRO A 88 19.35 -15.61 7.95
N ASN A 89 18.02 -15.61 8.10
CA ASN A 89 17.23 -16.82 8.24
C ASN A 89 16.49 -17.17 6.94
N GLU A 90 17.08 -18.06 6.15
CA GLU A 90 16.52 -18.48 4.86
C GLU A 90 15.17 -19.19 4.97
N ASN A 91 14.89 -19.85 6.10
CA ASN A 91 13.66 -20.59 6.32
C ASN A 91 12.49 -19.71 6.80
N ASN A 92 12.74 -18.44 7.12
CA ASN A 92 11.71 -17.53 7.63
C ASN A 92 11.88 -16.12 7.07
N ARG A 93 11.93 -16.02 5.75
CA ARG A 93 12.08 -14.73 5.07
C ARG A 93 10.77 -13.93 5.16
N PRO A 94 10.82 -12.69 5.66
CA PRO A 94 9.63 -11.89 5.90
C PRO A 94 9.02 -11.39 4.58
N ARG A 95 7.70 -11.19 4.62
CA ARG A 95 6.89 -10.68 3.50
C ARG A 95 5.85 -9.73 4.04
N ALA A 96 5.61 -8.63 3.32
CA ALA A 96 4.67 -7.62 3.75
C ALA A 96 4.00 -6.89 2.58
N ARG A 97 2.83 -6.35 2.88
CA ARG A 97 2.08 -5.43 2.01
C ARG A 97 2.24 -4.02 2.56
N PHE A 98 3.45 -3.49 2.43
CA PHE A 98 3.82 -2.16 2.91
C PHE A 98 3.27 -1.08 2.02
N ASP A 99 3.43 -1.27 0.71
CA ASP A 99 2.90 -0.38 -0.30
C ASP A 99 1.39 -0.64 -0.46
N ARG A 100 0.60 0.43 -0.33
CA ARG A 100 -0.85 0.36 -0.45
C ARG A 100 -1.36 1.57 -1.19
N LEU A 101 -2.51 1.40 -1.86
CA LEU A 101 -3.25 2.48 -2.48
C LEU A 101 -4.69 2.45 -1.95
N TYR A 102 -5.10 3.56 -1.35
CA TYR A 102 -6.44 3.81 -0.85
C TYR A 102 -7.13 4.85 -1.72
N PHE A 103 -8.45 4.76 -1.82
CA PHE A 103 -9.24 5.78 -2.49
C PHE A 103 -10.54 6.11 -1.76
N ARG A 104 -11.01 7.34 -1.94
CA ARG A 104 -12.35 7.79 -1.57
C ARG A 104 -13.05 8.25 -2.85
N LYS A 105 -14.22 7.70 -3.15
CA LYS A 105 -15.04 8.14 -4.29
C LYS A 105 -15.54 9.58 -4.06
N SER A 106 -15.96 10.24 -5.13
CA SER A 106 -16.74 11.48 -5.00
C SER A 106 -18.02 11.19 -4.23
N LEU A 107 -18.37 12.05 -3.28
CA LEU A 107 -19.64 11.98 -2.54
C LEU A 107 -20.77 12.70 -3.30
N LYS A 108 -20.43 13.43 -4.36
CA LYS A 108 -21.41 13.99 -5.32
C LYS A 108 -21.53 13.06 -6.54
N ASN A 109 -22.76 12.81 -6.98
CA ASN A 109 -23.19 11.66 -7.79
C ASN A 109 -22.78 11.63 -9.28
N ASP A 110 -21.88 12.50 -9.74
CA ASP A 110 -21.70 12.68 -11.20
C ASP A 110 -20.35 12.18 -11.74
N ILE A 111 -19.42 11.73 -10.88
CA ILE A 111 -18.11 11.23 -11.33
C ILE A 111 -18.12 9.70 -11.30
N LYS A 112 -18.07 9.08 -12.48
CA LYS A 112 -17.80 7.65 -12.58
C LYS A 112 -16.36 7.41 -12.16
N PHE A 113 -16.17 6.48 -11.22
CA PHE A 113 -14.83 6.08 -10.80
C PHE A 113 -14.81 4.59 -10.56
N GLN A 114 -14.09 3.88 -11.41
CA GLN A 114 -13.99 2.43 -11.36
C GLN A 114 -12.52 1.99 -11.42
N PRO A 115 -11.99 1.37 -10.36
CA PRO A 115 -10.78 0.57 -10.44
C PRO A 115 -10.91 -0.53 -11.49
N ILE A 116 -9.97 -0.56 -12.45
CA ILE A 116 -9.91 -1.61 -13.47
C ILE A 116 -8.97 -2.72 -13.00
N TYR A 117 -7.74 -2.39 -12.61
CA TYR A 117 -6.78 -3.36 -12.11
C TYR A 117 -5.83 -2.76 -11.08
N PHE A 118 -5.23 -3.67 -10.32
CA PHE A 118 -4.10 -3.47 -9.41
C PHE A 118 -3.12 -4.61 -9.68
N GLU A 119 -1.88 -4.29 -9.98
CA GLU A 119 -0.84 -5.29 -10.21
C GLU A 119 0.51 -4.84 -9.65
N VAL A 120 1.42 -5.81 -9.44
CA VAL A 120 2.81 -5.55 -9.04
C VAL A 120 3.75 -5.61 -10.26
N LYS A 121 4.74 -4.72 -10.31
CA LYS A 121 5.73 -4.59 -11.39
C LYS A 121 7.16 -4.50 -10.86
N GLY A 122 8.13 -4.60 -11.77
CA GLY A 122 9.55 -4.57 -11.44
C GLY A 122 10.05 -5.90 -10.87
N LEU A 123 9.40 -6.99 -11.26
CA LEU A 123 9.72 -8.37 -10.85
C LEU A 123 10.93 -8.92 -11.63
N GLU A 124 11.48 -8.15 -12.56
CA GLU A 124 12.59 -8.53 -13.41
C GLU A 124 13.94 -8.14 -12.79
N ILE A 125 14.91 -9.04 -12.92
CA ILE A 125 16.31 -8.74 -12.57
C ILE A 125 16.92 -7.91 -13.69
N ILE A 126 17.58 -6.81 -13.33
CA ILE A 126 18.36 -5.99 -14.26
C ILE A 126 19.65 -6.76 -14.62
N PRO A 127 19.84 -7.21 -15.88
CA PRO A 127 20.91 -8.14 -16.22
C PRO A 127 22.34 -7.63 -15.96
N SER A 128 22.57 -6.33 -16.10
CA SER A 128 23.91 -5.74 -15.93
C SER A 128 24.39 -5.69 -14.47
N ILE A 129 23.47 -5.69 -13.51
CA ILE A 129 23.78 -5.55 -12.08
C ILE A 129 23.28 -6.74 -11.24
N GLN A 130 22.58 -7.69 -11.85
CA GLN A 130 22.03 -8.89 -11.22
C GLN A 130 21.22 -8.58 -9.94
N ARG A 131 20.45 -7.48 -9.99
CA ARG A 131 19.58 -6.99 -8.92
C ARG A 131 18.22 -6.59 -9.46
N TYR A 132 17.20 -6.65 -8.62
CA TYR A 132 15.91 -6.04 -8.90
C TYR A 132 16.03 -4.51 -8.85
N CYS A 133 15.10 -3.79 -9.47
CA CYS A 133 15.07 -2.31 -9.46
C CYS A 133 15.03 -1.71 -8.04
N SER A 134 14.38 -2.40 -7.11
CA SER A 134 14.21 -2.04 -5.70
C SER A 134 14.03 -3.32 -4.88
N ASP A 135 14.18 -3.26 -3.56
CA ASP A 135 13.74 -4.34 -2.66
C ASP A 135 12.20 -4.39 -2.51
N HIS A 136 11.50 -3.36 -2.99
CA HIS A 136 10.04 -3.32 -3.16
C HIS A 136 9.63 -3.56 -4.62
N TRP A 137 8.43 -4.12 -4.80
CA TRP A 137 7.71 -4.19 -6.07
C TRP A 137 6.83 -2.95 -6.25
N ALA A 138 6.82 -2.40 -7.46
CA ALA A 138 6.00 -1.24 -7.78
C ALA A 138 4.52 -1.65 -7.89
N ILE A 139 3.61 -0.80 -7.40
CA ILE A 139 2.18 -0.94 -7.66
C ILE A 139 1.84 -0.19 -8.94
N GLN A 140 1.17 -0.87 -9.87
CA GLN A 140 0.52 -0.24 -11.02
C GLN A 140 -0.99 -0.43 -10.91
N ALA A 141 -1.73 0.67 -11.11
CA ALA A 141 -3.18 0.68 -11.07
C ALA A 141 -3.77 1.44 -12.25
N CYS A 142 -4.93 1.01 -12.70
CA CYS A 142 -5.69 1.67 -13.76
C CYS A 142 -7.12 1.92 -13.32
N PHE A 143 -7.68 3.04 -13.77
CA PHE A 143 -9.01 3.51 -13.40
C PHE A 143 -9.75 3.99 -14.65
N ASN A 144 -11.06 3.77 -14.67
CA ASN A 144 -11.99 4.45 -15.57
C ASN A 144 -12.58 5.66 -14.82
N ILE A 145 -12.49 6.85 -15.42
CA ILE A 145 -12.91 8.14 -14.83
C ILE A 145 -13.80 8.88 -15.82
#